data_AF-A0A942MJE4-F1
#
_entry.id   AF-A0A942MJE4-F1
#
_cell.length_a   1.000
_cell.length_b   1.000
_cell.length_c   1.000
_cell.angle_alpha   90.00
_cell.angle_beta   90.00
_cell.angle_gamma   90.00
#
_symmetry.space_group_name_H-M   'P 1'
#
loop_
_entity.id
_entity.type
_entity.pdbx_description
1 polymer ?
#
loop_
_entity_poly.entity_id
_entity_poly.type
_entity_poly.pdbx_seq_one_letter_code
_entity_poly.pdbx_strand_id
1 'polypeptide(L)'
;MNMPLYATKMLGATLQTVLVCLEPDVTGVFIHPAGQPLVLSRTIANLLINFDRSNREVVYPVCRGLPGKPLLLAGELARRMAASPP
;
A
#
# COMPACT_ATOMS: atom_id res chain seq x y z
N MET A 1 3.55 17.98 -9.08
CA MET A 1 4.75 17.35 -9.65
C MET A 1 4.29 16.12 -10.44
N ASN A 2 4.26 16.24 -11.76
CA ASN A 2 3.74 15.20 -12.66
C ASN A 2 4.83 14.12 -12.78
N MET A 3 4.65 12.95 -12.16
CA MET A 3 5.60 11.86 -12.33
C MET A 3 5.46 11.34 -13.77
N PRO A 4 6.55 11.23 -14.55
CA PRO A 4 6.47 10.75 -15.93
C PRO A 4 5.91 9.32 -15.94
N LEU A 5 5.03 9.01 -16.89
CA LEU A 5 4.36 7.70 -17.06
C LEU A 5 5.30 6.50 -16.94
N TYR A 6 6.56 6.66 -17.36
CA TYR A 6 7.61 5.66 -17.23
C TYR A 6 7.94 5.32 -15.77
N ALA A 7 8.06 6.32 -14.90
CA ALA A 7 8.26 6.12 -13.46
C ALA A 7 7.04 5.44 -12.83
N THR A 8 5.83 5.82 -13.23
CA THR A 8 4.60 5.18 -12.76
C THR A 8 4.52 3.70 -13.16
N LYS A 9 4.91 3.35 -14.39
CA LYS A 9 4.97 1.97 -14.87
C LYS A 9 6.08 1.15 -14.19
N MET A 10 7.28 1.71 -14.03
CA MET A 10 8.36 1.05 -13.30
C MET A 10 7.99 0.78 -11.84
N LEU A 11 7.32 1.73 -11.19
CA LEU A 11 6.83 1.56 -9.83
C LEU A 11 5.74 0.47 -9.76
N GLY A 12 4.86 0.39 -10.76
CA GLY A 12 3.88 -0.69 -10.89
C GLY A 12 4.52 -2.07 -11.01
N ALA A 13 5.46 -2.25 -11.93
CA ALA A 13 6.15 -3.53 -12.13
C ALA A 13 7.03 -3.93 -10.93
N THR A 14 7.69 -2.96 -10.30
CA THR A 14 8.47 -3.19 -9.07
C THR A 14 7.56 -3.64 -7.93
N LEU A 15 6.42 -2.96 -7.76
CA LEU A 15 5.43 -3.32 -6.76
C LEU A 15 4.90 -4.74 -7.02
N GLN A 16 4.51 -5.07 -8.25
CA GLN A 16 4.04 -6.41 -8.61
C GLN A 16 5.07 -7.49 -8.24
N THR A 17 6.34 -7.29 -8.62
CA THR A 17 7.42 -8.23 -8.30
C THR A 17 7.55 -8.48 -6.80
N VAL A 18 7.49 -7.42 -5.99
CA VAL A 18 7.57 -7.53 -4.53
C VAL A 18 6.35 -8.24 -3.96
N LEU A 19 5.15 -7.98 -4.50
CA LEU A 19 3.91 -8.61 -4.03
C LEU A 19 3.87 -10.12 -4.32
N VAL A 20 4.55 -10.61 -5.37
CA VAL A 20 4.69 -12.06 -5.64
C VAL A 20 5.48 -12.77 -4.54
N CYS A 21 6.41 -12.07 -3.88
CA CYS A 21 7.26 -12.63 -2.83
C CYS A 21 6.61 -12.63 -1.43
N LEU A 22 5.35 -12.25 -1.31
CA LEU A 22 4.65 -12.25 -0.03
C LEU A 22 4.32 -13.67 0.42
N GLU A 23 4.43 -13.91 1.72
CA GLU A 23 3.95 -15.15 2.33
C GLU A 23 2.44 -15.35 2.07
N PRO A 24 1.97 -16.60 1.85
CA PRO A 24 0.60 -16.89 1.46
C PRO A 24 -0.44 -16.44 2.49
N ASP A 25 -0.07 -16.39 3.78
CA ASP A 25 -0.99 -16.09 4.88
C ASP A 25 -0.98 -14.62 5.32
N VAL A 26 -0.37 -13.72 4.53
CA VAL A 26 -0.39 -12.29 4.83
C VAL A 26 -1.81 -11.75 4.70
N THR A 27 -2.35 -11.20 5.79
CA THR A 27 -3.67 -10.55 5.85
C THR A 27 -3.64 -9.12 5.32
N GLY A 28 -2.51 -8.42 5.46
CA GLY A 28 -2.35 -7.08 4.92
C GLY A 28 -0.90 -6.64 4.77
N VAL A 29 -0.66 -5.71 3.84
CA VAL A 29 0.67 -5.26 3.42
C VAL A 29 0.75 -3.74 3.48
N PHE A 30 1.77 -3.21 4.16
CA PHE A 30 2.05 -1.78 4.11
C PHE A 30 2.90 -1.42 2.90
N ILE A 31 2.43 -0.46 2.10
CA ILE A 31 3.21 0.15 1.02
C ILE A 31 3.67 1.54 1.45
N HIS A 32 4.97 1.66 1.71
CA HIS A 32 5.59 2.86 2.24
C HIS A 32 6.73 3.36 1.33
N PRO A 33 6.69 4.62 0.84
CA PRO A 33 7.81 5.20 0.12
C PRO A 33 9.01 5.42 1.05
N ALA A 34 10.18 4.89 0.71
CA ALA A 34 11.40 5.01 1.52
C ALA A 34 11.81 6.48 1.81
N GLY A 35 11.46 7.42 0.93
CA GLY A 35 11.73 8.84 1.11
C GLY A 35 10.83 9.58 2.11
N GLN A 36 9.92 8.89 2.80
CA GLN A 36 8.99 9.49 3.78
C GLN A 36 9.22 8.94 5.19
N PRO A 37 10.37 9.22 5.84
CA PRO A 37 10.76 8.58 7.09
C PRO A 37 9.89 8.93 8.32
N LEU A 38 8.94 9.86 8.17
CA LEU A 38 8.15 10.39 9.29
C LEU A 38 6.72 9.85 9.28
N VAL A 39 6.57 8.56 9.56
CA VAL A 39 5.26 7.99 9.91
C VAL A 39 5.18 7.83 11.42
N LEU A 40 4.26 8.55 12.05
CA LEU A 40 4.03 8.42 13.48
C LEU A 40 3.45 7.04 13.81
N SER A 41 3.89 6.41 14.91
CA SER A 41 3.35 5.12 15.36
C SER A 41 1.83 5.17 15.55
N ARG A 42 1.29 6.32 15.97
CA ARG A 42 -0.15 6.57 16.05
C ARG A 42 -0.86 6.40 14.69
N THR A 43 -0.23 6.84 13.60
CA THR A 43 -0.76 6.69 12.25
C THR A 43 -0.86 5.22 11.89
N ILE A 44 0.19 4.42 12.14
CA ILE A 44 0.17 2.98 11.90
C ILE A 44 -0.92 2.28 12.71
N ALA A 45 -1.03 2.58 14.00
CA ALA A 45 -2.07 2.01 14.86
C ALA A 45 -3.48 2.33 14.34
N ASN A 46 -3.71 3.58 13.93
CA ASN A 46 -4.99 3.98 13.34
C ASN A 46 -5.26 3.23 12.04
N LEU A 47 -4.27 3.03 11.18
CA LEU A 47 -4.44 2.27 9.95
C LEU A 47 -4.85 0.82 10.22
N LEU A 48 -4.19 0.16 11.18
CA LEU A 48 -4.54 -1.21 11.57
C LEU A 48 -5.96 -1.31 12.12
N ILE A 49 -6.34 -0.42 13.05
CA ILE A 49 -7.70 -0.39 13.63
C ILE A 49 -8.75 -0.15 12.54
N ASN A 50 -8.50 0.77 11.62
CA ASN A 50 -9.45 1.05 10.55
C ASN A 50 -9.51 -0.08 9.53
N PHE A 51 -8.39 -0.74 9.23
CA PHE A 51 -8.36 -1.89 8.34
C PHE A 51 -9.19 -3.06 8.88
N ASP A 52 -8.99 -3.40 10.15
CA ASP A 52 -9.77 -4.43 10.84
C ASP A 52 -11.29 -4.14 10.83
N ARG A 53 -11.67 -2.88 11.03
CA ARG A 53 -13.09 -2.48 11.14
C ARG A 53 -13.81 -2.23 9.82
N SER A 54 -13.09 -1.86 8.77
CA SER A 54 -13.72 -1.25 7.59
C SER A 54 -14.11 -2.25 6.50
N ASN A 55 -13.65 -3.50 6.58
CA ASN A 55 -13.78 -4.51 5.52
C ASN A 55 -13.36 -3.97 4.13
N ARG A 56 -12.42 -3.02 4.11
CA ARG A 56 -11.91 -2.38 2.89
C ARG A 56 -10.64 -3.07 2.43
N GLU A 57 -10.48 -3.19 1.12
CA GLU A 57 -9.26 -3.75 0.53
C GLU A 57 -8.06 -2.78 0.60
N VAL A 58 -8.32 -1.49 0.82
CA VAL A 58 -7.28 -0.46 0.95
C VAL A 58 -7.66 0.54 2.04
N VAL A 59 -6.72 0.82 2.94
CA VAL A 59 -6.82 1.88 3.95
C VAL A 59 -5.59 2.78 3.89
N TYR A 60 -5.78 4.08 4.04
CA TYR A 60 -4.70 5.06 3.95
C TYR A 60 -4.96 6.26 4.88
N PRO A 61 -3.90 6.93 5.34
CA PRO A 61 -4.06 8.09 6.20
C PRO A 61 -4.54 9.26 5.36
N VAL A 62 -5.37 10.11 5.96
CA VAL A 62 -5.80 11.37 5.34
C VAL A 62 -5.25 12.52 6.16
N CYS A 63 -4.53 13.42 5.51
CA CYS A 63 -4.01 14.64 6.12
C CYS A 63 -4.53 15.84 5.35
N ARG A 64 -5.29 16.72 6.03
CA ARG A 64 -5.93 17.90 5.44
C ARG A 64 -6.79 17.58 4.20
N GLY A 65 -7.54 16.48 4.27
CA GLY A 65 -8.40 16.01 3.17
C GLY A 65 -7.66 15.31 2.02
N LEU A 66 -6.33 15.20 2.08
CA LEU A 66 -5.53 14.56 1.04
C LEU A 66 -5.11 13.14 1.45
N PRO A 67 -5.20 12.15 0.54
CA PRO A 67 -4.71 10.80 0.77
C PRO A 67 -3.18 10.81 0.94
N GLY A 68 -2.71 10.14 1.97
CA GLY A 68 -1.30 10.03 2.33
C GLY A 68 -0.75 8.61 2.20
N LYS A 69 0.44 8.43 2.79
CA LYS A 69 1.16 7.16 2.89
C LYS A 69 1.56 6.93 4.36
N PRO A 70 1.77 5.69 4.81
CA PRO A 70 1.72 4.44 4.03
C PRO A 70 0.30 3.97 3.75
N LEU A 71 0.12 3.22 2.68
CA LEU A 71 -1.15 2.52 2.38
C LEU A 71 -1.10 1.14 3.05
N LEU A 72 -2.22 0.66 3.56
CA LEU A 72 -2.41 -0.73 3.99
C LEU A 72 -3.34 -1.41 2.97
N LEU A 73 -2.82 -2.43 2.29
CA LEU A 73 -3.54 -3.24 1.30
C LEU A 73 -3.96 -4.55 1.94
N ALA A 74 -5.15 -5.05 1.61
CA ALA A 74 -5.53 -6.42 1.92
C ALA A 74 -4.65 -7.42 1.17
N GLY A 75 -4.28 -8.51 1.83
CA GLY A 75 -3.45 -9.57 1.25
C GLY A 75 -4.06 -10.14 -0.03
N GLU A 76 -5.38 -10.27 -0.07
CA GLU A 76 -6.08 -10.74 -1.28
C GLU A 76 -5.94 -9.78 -2.46
N LEU A 77 -6.08 -8.47 -2.22
CA LEU A 77 -5.85 -7.47 -3.26
C LEU A 77 -4.38 -7.50 -3.73
N ALA A 78 -3.44 -7.63 -2.80
CA ALA A 78 -2.02 -7.75 -3.12
C ALA A 78 -1.73 -8.97 -4.03
N ARG A 79 -2.36 -10.12 -3.76
CA ARG A 79 -2.25 -11.32 -4.61
C ARG A 79 -2.84 -11.11 -6.00
N ARG A 80 -4.01 -10.49 -6.10
CA ARG A 80 -4.60 -10.17 -7.42
C ARG A 80 -3.71 -9.21 -8.22
N MET A 81 -3.11 -8.23 -7.56
CA MET A 81 -2.16 -7.31 -8.20
C MET A 81 -0.90 -8.03 -8.68
N ALA A 82 -0.38 -8.99 -7.90
CA ALA A 82 0.76 -9.82 -8.26
C ALA A 82 0.47 -10.74 -9.46
N ALA A 83 -0.76 -11.24 -9.59
CA ALA A 83 -1.19 -12.10 -10.70
C ALA A 83 -1.61 -11.34 -11.96
N SER A 84 -1.70 -10.01 -11.92
CA SER A 84 -2.13 -9.20 -13.06
C SER A 84 -0.97 -8.98 -14.05
N PRO A 85 -1.21 -9.05 -15.38
CA PRO A 85 -0.19 -8.74 -16.36
C PRO A 85 0.26 -7.26 -16.26
N PRO A 86 1.53 -6.94 -16.55
CA PRO A 86 2.07 -5.59 -16.51
C PRO A 86 1.55 -4.65 -17.62
#